data_AF-A0A820B7B3-F1
#
_entry.id   AF-A0A820B7B3-F1
#
_cell.length_a   1.000
_cell.length_b   1.000
_cell.length_c   1.000
_cell.angle_alpha   90.00
_cell.angle_beta   90.00
_cell.angle_gamma   90.00
#
_symmetry.space_group_name_H-M   'P 1'
#
loop_
_entity.id
_entity.type
_entity.pdbx_description
1 polymer ?
#
loop_
_entity_poly.entity_id
_entity_poly.type
_entity_poly.pdbx_seq_one_letter_code
_entity_poly.pdbx_strand_id
1 'polypeptide(L)'
;MFKIDGDVFRPPQKDILFSTLVGNGVQIAMTFLITLVFAALDFLSPEKPGALLTCFILCYVLLGIPAGYTSARLYKMFGGTNWQKIALTTAITCPSLIFVILFVLNLVLWENVSSTAIPCTTFVALLALWFCISTPLVFIGAYLGFKRPVYKNPIPINQIPREIPKQPLYTKPLLSILVSGILPFGCIFIQLFFILNSIWVHQYYHYFGFLLIVYIILIITCSETTILLCYFHLCTEDYNWWWRSFLTSGSTAVYFFLYSGYYFATKLKISDGVSTFLYFGYTLMLTFILFLFTGAIGFLACF
;
A
#
# COMPACT_ATOMS: atom_id res chain seq x y z
N MET A 1 -2.39 34.23 7.02
CA MET A 1 -2.13 32.80 7.33
C MET A 1 -3.29 32.13 8.10
N PHE A 2 -4.23 32.87 8.70
CA PHE A 2 -5.34 32.37 9.55
C PHE A 2 -6.64 31.97 8.83
N LYS A 3 -6.63 31.63 7.54
CA LYS A 3 -7.86 31.58 6.72
C LYS A 3 -8.40 30.15 6.45
N ILE A 4 -7.70 29.12 6.90
CA ILE A 4 -7.98 27.70 6.56
C ILE A 4 -8.18 26.85 7.83
N ASP A 5 -7.70 27.35 8.97
CA ASP A 5 -7.59 26.72 10.29
C ASP A 5 -8.84 25.93 10.75
N GLY A 6 -10.04 26.38 10.39
CA GLY A 6 -11.31 25.74 10.78
C GLY A 6 -11.82 24.63 9.85
N ASP A 7 -11.22 24.39 8.68
CA ASP A 7 -11.69 23.37 7.72
C ASP A 7 -10.68 22.25 7.43
N VAL A 8 -9.42 22.38 7.86
CA VAL A 8 -8.34 21.38 7.63
C VAL A 8 -8.67 20.01 8.21
N PHE A 9 -9.36 19.96 9.35
CA PHE A 9 -9.67 18.70 10.05
C PHE A 9 -11.03 18.10 9.69
N ARG A 10 -11.70 18.63 8.66
CA ARG A 10 -12.98 18.07 8.18
C ARG A 10 -12.75 16.63 7.71
N PRO A 11 -13.64 15.68 8.07
CA PRO A 11 -13.47 14.28 7.67
C PRO A 11 -13.46 14.13 6.14
N PRO A 12 -12.65 13.21 5.59
CA PRO A 12 -12.60 12.97 4.16
C PRO A 12 -13.90 12.35 3.64
N GLN A 13 -14.16 12.55 2.35
CA GLN A 13 -15.20 11.78 1.66
C GLN A 13 -14.86 10.29 1.71
N LYS A 14 -15.84 9.41 1.99
CA LYS A 14 -15.62 7.96 2.15
C LYS A 14 -14.56 7.64 3.23
N ASP A 15 -14.76 8.20 4.41
CA ASP A 15 -13.99 7.96 5.64
C ASP A 15 -13.65 6.48 5.91
N ILE A 16 -14.61 5.56 5.77
CA ILE A 16 -14.38 4.12 5.96
C ILE A 16 -13.33 3.61 4.97
N LEU A 17 -13.49 3.89 3.68
CA LEU A 17 -12.55 3.42 2.66
C LEU A 17 -11.16 4.00 2.92
N PHE A 18 -11.07 5.30 3.18
CA PHE A 18 -9.80 5.96 3.47
C PHE A 18 -9.08 5.30 4.67
N SER A 19 -9.78 5.14 5.80
CA SER A 19 -9.21 4.50 6.99
C SER A 19 -8.79 3.05 6.74
N THR A 20 -9.55 2.28 5.93
CA THR A 20 -9.18 0.90 5.58
C THR A 20 -7.93 0.82 4.72
N LEU A 21 -7.76 1.71 3.73
CA LEU A 21 -6.61 1.71 2.84
C LEU A 21 -5.33 2.10 3.60
N VAL A 22 -5.41 3.14 4.44
CA VAL A 22 -4.28 3.54 5.30
C VAL A 22 -3.89 2.41 6.25
N GLY A 23 -4.86 1.77 6.91
CA GLY A 23 -4.56 0.66 7.82
C GLY A 23 -3.89 -0.53 7.14
N ASN A 24 -4.39 -0.92 5.96
CA ASN A 24 -3.75 -1.97 5.16
C ASN A 24 -2.35 -1.56 4.68
N GLY A 25 -2.15 -0.32 4.26
CA GLY A 25 -0.83 0.19 3.86
C GLY A 25 0.18 0.16 5.00
N VAL A 26 -0.23 0.48 6.24
CA VAL A 26 0.60 0.37 7.45
C VAL A 26 1.01 -1.08 7.72
N GLN A 27 0.07 -2.03 7.61
CA GLN A 27 0.36 -3.46 7.76
C GLN A 27 1.39 -3.93 6.73
N ILE A 28 1.22 -3.54 5.47
CA ILE A 28 2.14 -3.87 4.38
C ILE A 28 3.52 -3.24 4.65
N ALA A 29 3.58 -1.98 5.08
CA ALA A 29 4.84 -1.30 5.43
C ALA A 29 5.63 -2.05 6.51
N MET A 30 4.97 -2.41 7.61
CA MET A 30 5.65 -3.18 8.66
C MET A 30 6.04 -4.57 8.20
N THR A 31 5.23 -5.19 7.34
CA THR A 31 5.56 -6.50 6.75
C THR A 31 6.84 -6.41 5.91
N PHE A 32 6.96 -5.41 5.02
CA PHE A 32 8.18 -5.18 4.25
C PHE A 32 9.38 -4.89 5.15
N LEU A 33 9.22 -4.03 6.15
CA LEU A 33 10.32 -3.71 7.07
C LEU A 33 10.83 -4.97 7.78
N ILE A 34 9.94 -5.74 8.41
CA ILE A 34 10.32 -6.92 9.19
C ILE A 34 10.93 -8.01 8.30
N THR A 35 10.34 -8.26 7.13
CA THR A 35 10.88 -9.25 6.19
C THR A 35 12.23 -8.84 5.63
N LEU A 36 12.44 -7.56 5.31
CA LEU A 36 13.72 -7.05 4.84
C LEU A 36 14.78 -7.10 5.93
N VAL A 37 14.43 -6.84 7.20
CA VAL A 37 15.37 -6.99 8.33
C VAL A 37 15.78 -8.45 8.49
N PHE A 38 14.85 -9.39 8.46
CA PHE A 38 15.20 -10.82 8.52
C PHE A 38 16.04 -11.27 7.31
N ALA A 39 15.77 -10.73 6.13
CA ALA A 39 16.55 -11.01 4.93
C ALA A 39 17.96 -10.40 4.99
N ALA A 40 18.11 -9.20 5.55
CA ALA A 40 19.40 -8.51 5.69
C ALA A 40 20.30 -9.13 6.77
N LEU A 41 19.73 -9.82 7.76
CA LEU A 41 20.47 -10.55 8.80
C LEU A 41 20.84 -11.98 8.38
N ASP A 42 20.71 -12.33 7.08
CA ASP A 42 20.97 -13.66 6.51
C ASP A 42 20.17 -14.83 7.14
N PHE A 43 19.12 -14.54 7.90
CA PHE A 43 18.20 -15.58 8.39
C PHE A 43 17.41 -16.25 7.26
N LEU A 44 17.30 -15.58 6.11
CA LEU A 44 16.67 -16.08 4.90
C LEU A 44 17.74 -16.36 3.85
N SER A 45 18.34 -17.56 3.91
CA SER A 45 19.33 -17.96 2.90
C SER A 45 18.69 -17.97 1.49
N PRO A 46 19.32 -17.35 0.48
CA PRO A 46 18.82 -17.31 -0.90
C PRO A 46 18.73 -18.70 -1.56
N GLU A 47 19.29 -19.73 -0.91
CA GLU A 47 19.34 -21.12 -1.35
C GLU A 47 18.01 -21.89 -1.13
N LYS A 48 17.08 -21.37 -0.34
CA LYS A 48 15.75 -21.99 -0.12
C LYS A 48 14.69 -21.28 -0.96
N PRO A 49 14.29 -21.81 -2.13
CA PRO A 49 13.27 -21.20 -2.96
C PRO A 49 11.96 -21.06 -2.17
N GLY A 50 11.40 -19.84 -2.13
CA GLY A 50 10.13 -19.55 -1.47
C GLY A 50 10.21 -19.18 0.02
N ALA A 51 11.37 -19.25 0.68
CA ALA A 51 11.49 -18.88 2.10
C ALA A 51 11.10 -17.42 2.37
N LEU A 52 11.50 -16.50 1.48
CA LEU A 52 11.16 -15.08 1.57
C LEU A 52 9.65 -14.86 1.44
N LEU A 53 9.01 -15.50 0.46
CA LEU A 53 7.57 -15.40 0.24
C LEU A 53 6.79 -15.93 1.46
N THR A 54 7.18 -17.07 2.01
CA THR A 54 6.56 -17.65 3.21
C THR A 54 6.74 -16.73 4.42
N CYS A 55 7.93 -16.16 4.61
CA CYS A 55 8.18 -15.18 5.66
C CYS A 55 7.30 -13.94 5.51
N PHE A 56 7.13 -13.44 4.27
CA PHE A 56 6.25 -12.31 3.97
C PHE A 56 4.79 -12.60 4.30
N ILE A 57 4.26 -13.76 3.88
CA ILE A 57 2.88 -14.17 4.19
C ILE A 57 2.69 -14.30 5.70
N LEU A 58 3.63 -14.94 6.42
CA LEU A 58 3.54 -15.10 7.86
C LEU A 58 3.60 -13.75 8.60
N CYS A 59 4.54 -12.88 8.24
CA CYS A 59 4.63 -11.53 8.81
C CYS A 59 3.33 -10.75 8.55
N TYR A 60 2.80 -10.80 7.33
CA TYR A 60 1.55 -10.11 6.99
C TYR A 60 0.38 -10.59 7.85
N VAL A 61 0.20 -11.90 7.99
CA VAL A 61 -0.87 -12.49 8.81
C VAL A 61 -0.76 -12.11 10.28
N LEU A 62 0.46 -12.09 10.82
CA LEU A 62 0.72 -11.74 12.23
C LEU A 62 0.65 -10.23 12.51
N LEU A 63 0.80 -9.38 11.49
CA LEU A 63 0.75 -7.91 11.63
C LEU A 63 -0.66 -7.33 11.44
N GLY A 64 -1.72 -8.13 11.61
CA GLY A 64 -3.11 -7.65 11.54
C GLY A 64 -3.47 -6.60 12.61
N ILE A 65 -2.85 -6.66 13.79
CA ILE A 65 -3.11 -5.73 14.91
C ILE A 65 -2.87 -4.27 14.50
N PRO A 66 -1.69 -3.88 13.98
CA PRO A 66 -1.46 -2.51 13.54
C PRO A 66 -2.45 -2.01 12.47
N ALA A 67 -2.88 -2.88 11.55
CA ALA A 67 -3.85 -2.54 10.51
C ALA A 67 -5.20 -2.14 11.12
N GLY A 68 -5.70 -2.99 12.02
CA GLY A 68 -6.93 -2.74 12.78
C GLY A 68 -6.81 -1.49 13.64
N TYR A 69 -5.69 -1.33 14.35
CA TYR A 69 -5.47 -0.19 15.25
C TYR A 69 -5.48 1.15 14.52
N THR A 70 -4.72 1.29 13.44
CA THR A 70 -4.60 2.54 12.68
C THR A 70 -5.90 2.90 11.97
N SER A 71 -6.54 1.94 11.29
CA SER A 71 -7.85 2.16 10.64
C SER A 71 -8.94 2.55 11.64
N ALA A 72 -9.00 1.89 12.79
CA ALA A 72 -9.93 2.24 13.85
C ALA A 72 -9.72 3.64 14.43
N ARG A 73 -8.46 4.03 14.66
CA ARG A 73 -8.11 5.34 15.21
C ARG A 73 -8.52 6.47 14.27
N LEU A 74 -8.25 6.32 12.97
CA LEU A 74 -8.65 7.29 11.95
C LEU A 74 -10.18 7.35 11.82
N TYR A 75 -10.86 6.20 11.75
CA TYR A 75 -12.32 6.18 11.64
C TYR A 75 -13.00 6.82 12.85
N LYS A 76 -12.48 6.57 14.06
CA LYS A 76 -12.96 7.23 15.29
C LYS A 76 -12.70 8.74 15.28
N MET A 77 -11.56 9.18 14.74
CA MET A 77 -11.26 10.62 14.59
C MET A 77 -12.26 11.32 13.66
N PHE A 78 -12.73 10.64 12.62
CA PHE A 78 -13.73 11.18 11.69
C PHE A 78 -15.18 11.16 12.23
N GLY A 79 -15.38 10.73 13.48
CA GLY A 79 -16.70 10.63 14.11
C GLY A 79 -17.41 9.29 13.91
N GLY A 80 -16.71 8.28 13.37
CA GLY A 80 -17.25 6.93 13.20
C GLY A 80 -17.49 6.22 14.53
N THR A 81 -18.69 5.65 14.70
CA THR A 81 -19.09 4.90 15.91
C THR A 81 -18.93 3.38 15.75
N ASN A 82 -19.04 2.87 14.52
CA ASN A 82 -19.19 1.45 14.24
C ASN A 82 -17.82 0.75 14.06
N TRP A 83 -17.16 0.43 15.18
CA TRP A 83 -15.84 -0.19 15.18
C TRP A 83 -15.76 -1.57 14.53
N GLN A 84 -16.84 -2.37 14.62
CA GLN A 84 -16.90 -3.70 14.00
C GLN A 84 -16.93 -3.61 12.48
N LYS A 85 -17.65 -2.61 11.94
CA LYS A 85 -17.73 -2.39 10.50
C LYS A 85 -16.37 -2.05 9.92
N ILE A 86 -15.64 -1.11 10.54
CA ILE A 86 -14.30 -0.75 10.07
C ILE A 86 -13.32 -1.92 10.21
N ALA A 87 -13.38 -2.68 11.31
CA ALA A 87 -12.53 -3.86 11.50
C ALA A 87 -12.74 -4.90 10.39
N LEU A 88 -14.00 -5.22 10.08
CA LEU A 88 -14.36 -6.14 9.02
C LEU A 88 -13.92 -5.64 7.65
N THR A 89 -14.17 -4.36 7.34
CA THR A 89 -13.75 -3.80 6.05
C THR A 89 -12.23 -3.76 5.92
N THR A 90 -11.48 -3.47 6.98
CA THR A 90 -10.01 -3.48 6.96
C THR A 90 -9.49 -4.89 6.73
N ALA A 91 -10.06 -5.89 7.42
CA ALA A 91 -9.66 -7.29 7.32
C ALA A 91 -9.95 -7.92 5.95
N ILE A 92 -10.96 -7.42 5.24
CA ILE A 92 -11.39 -7.99 3.95
C ILE A 92 -10.79 -7.28 2.74
N THR A 93 -10.72 -5.95 2.74
CA THR A 93 -10.47 -5.17 1.51
C THR A 93 -9.19 -5.56 0.78
N CYS A 94 -8.05 -5.59 1.46
CA CYS A 94 -6.77 -5.90 0.81
C CYS A 94 -6.62 -7.40 0.50
N PRO A 95 -6.82 -8.34 1.44
CA PRO A 95 -6.64 -9.76 1.15
C PRO A 95 -7.63 -10.28 0.12
N SER A 96 -8.88 -9.82 0.10
CA SER A 96 -9.88 -10.26 -0.88
C SER A 96 -9.49 -9.87 -2.30
N LEU A 97 -9.00 -8.65 -2.52
CA LEU A 97 -8.59 -8.19 -3.85
C LEU A 97 -7.40 -9.00 -4.36
N ILE A 98 -6.39 -9.25 -3.51
CA ILE A 98 -5.23 -10.09 -3.85
C ILE A 98 -5.69 -11.52 -4.14
N PHE A 99 -6.58 -12.08 -3.31
CA PHE A 99 -7.07 -13.45 -3.45
C PHE A 99 -7.89 -13.64 -4.74
N VAL A 100 -8.73 -12.66 -5.12
CA VAL A 100 -9.48 -12.70 -6.38
C VAL A 100 -8.54 -12.72 -7.57
N ILE A 101 -7.53 -11.84 -7.60
CA ILE A 101 -6.56 -11.85 -8.71
C ILE A 101 -5.78 -13.17 -8.72
N LEU A 102 -5.33 -13.68 -7.56
CA LEU A 102 -4.61 -14.95 -7.46
C LEU A 102 -5.46 -16.11 -7.96
N PHE A 103 -6.73 -16.14 -7.58
CA PHE A 103 -7.67 -17.17 -8.00
C PHE A 103 -7.88 -17.14 -9.51
N VAL A 104 -8.11 -15.97 -10.10
CA VAL A 104 -8.26 -15.81 -11.56
C VAL A 104 -7.01 -16.26 -12.31
N LEU A 105 -5.81 -15.87 -11.86
CA LEU A 105 -4.56 -16.32 -12.47
C LEU A 105 -4.40 -17.83 -12.36
N ASN A 106 -4.78 -18.40 -11.22
CA ASN A 106 -4.63 -19.82 -10.99
C ASN A 106 -5.64 -20.70 -11.75
N LEU A 107 -6.83 -20.18 -12.05
CA LEU A 107 -7.79 -20.87 -12.95
C LEU A 107 -7.14 -21.13 -14.32
N VAL A 108 -6.48 -20.12 -14.88
CA VAL A 108 -5.75 -20.25 -16.16
C VAL A 108 -4.62 -21.27 -16.06
N LEU A 109 -3.90 -21.31 -14.93
CA LEU A 109 -2.83 -22.29 -14.71
C LEU A 109 -3.36 -23.73 -14.61
N TRP A 110 -4.52 -23.94 -13.99
CA TRP A 110 -5.16 -25.25 -13.93
C TRP A 110 -5.65 -25.72 -15.30
N GLU A 111 -6.25 -24.84 -16.09
CA GLU A 111 -6.68 -25.17 -17.46
C GLU A 111 -5.52 -25.63 -18.34
N ASN A 112 -4.33 -25.02 -18.17
CA ASN A 112 -3.13 -25.37 -18.92
C ASN A 112 -2.31 -26.51 -18.29
N VAL A 113 -2.83 -27.19 -17.25
CA VAL A 113 -2.14 -28.28 -16.51
C VAL A 113 -0.69 -27.91 -16.16
N SER A 114 -0.48 -26.65 -15.77
CA SER A 114 0.85 -26.11 -15.53
C SER A 114 1.38 -26.57 -14.19
N SER A 115 2.65 -26.98 -14.13
CA SER A 115 3.33 -27.38 -12.88
C SER A 115 3.52 -26.24 -11.88
N THR A 116 3.37 -25.00 -12.34
CA THR A 116 3.38 -23.77 -11.52
C THR A 116 2.02 -23.46 -10.89
N ALA A 117 0.98 -24.24 -11.18
CA ALA A 117 -0.34 -24.04 -10.58
C ALA A 117 -0.29 -24.29 -9.06
N ILE A 118 -0.85 -23.35 -8.32
CA ILE A 118 -0.96 -23.43 -6.86
C ILE A 118 -2.00 -24.53 -6.54
N PRO A 119 -1.63 -25.57 -5.76
CA PRO A 119 -2.55 -26.66 -5.47
C PRO A 119 -3.71 -26.19 -4.58
N CYS A 120 -4.88 -26.80 -4.73
CA CYS A 120 -6.09 -26.41 -3.97
C CYS A 120 -5.85 -26.42 -2.45
N THR A 121 -5.03 -27.33 -1.95
CA THR A 121 -4.63 -27.40 -0.53
C THR A 121 -3.99 -26.10 -0.03
N THR A 122 -3.14 -25.47 -0.84
CA THR A 122 -2.51 -24.19 -0.46
C THR A 122 -3.49 -23.02 -0.49
N PHE A 123 -4.49 -23.02 -1.36
CA PHE A 123 -5.57 -22.02 -1.30
C PHE A 123 -6.38 -22.14 -0.01
N VAL A 124 -6.74 -23.37 0.39
CA VAL A 124 -7.44 -23.62 1.65
C VAL A 124 -6.58 -23.20 2.84
N ALA A 125 -5.28 -23.48 2.82
CA ALA A 125 -4.36 -23.04 3.86
C ALA A 125 -4.26 -21.50 3.95
N LEU A 126 -4.17 -20.79 2.82
CA LEU A 126 -4.15 -19.33 2.78
C LEU A 126 -5.46 -18.72 3.30
N LEU A 127 -6.61 -19.29 2.93
CA LEU A 127 -7.92 -18.90 3.46
C LEU A 127 -8.01 -19.13 4.98
N ALA A 128 -7.52 -20.27 5.46
CA ALA A 128 -7.48 -20.57 6.90
C ALA A 128 -6.58 -19.58 7.66
N LEU A 129 -5.40 -19.26 7.15
CA LEU A 129 -4.53 -18.25 7.75
C LEU A 129 -5.18 -16.86 7.77
N TRP A 130 -5.86 -16.48 6.70
CA TRP A 130 -6.57 -15.21 6.62
C TRP A 130 -7.71 -15.14 7.64
N PHE A 131 -8.67 -16.07 7.59
CA PHE A 131 -9.85 -16.04 8.46
C PHE A 131 -9.55 -16.42 9.91
N CYS A 132 -8.74 -17.43 10.18
CA CYS A 132 -8.51 -17.92 11.54
C CYS A 132 -7.47 -17.11 12.32
N ILE A 133 -6.54 -16.41 11.65
CA ILE A 133 -5.46 -15.68 12.32
C ILE A 133 -5.49 -14.19 11.99
N SER A 134 -5.44 -13.81 10.72
CA SER A 134 -5.33 -12.40 10.35
C SER A 134 -6.58 -11.60 10.74
N THR A 135 -7.78 -12.10 10.42
CA THR A 135 -9.02 -11.37 10.77
C THR A 135 -9.20 -11.15 12.27
N PRO A 136 -9.06 -12.14 13.20
CA PRO A 136 -9.20 -11.85 14.62
C PRO A 136 -8.13 -10.88 15.13
N LEU A 137 -6.90 -10.93 14.62
CA LEU A 137 -5.87 -9.95 14.96
C LEU A 137 -6.26 -8.52 14.56
N VAL A 138 -6.85 -8.34 13.37
CA VAL A 138 -7.38 -7.03 12.95
C VAL A 138 -8.50 -6.56 13.87
N PHE A 139 -9.40 -7.45 14.30
CA PHE A 139 -10.45 -7.12 15.27
C PHE A 139 -9.89 -6.70 16.63
N ILE A 140 -8.87 -7.42 17.13
CA ILE A 140 -8.17 -7.06 18.38
C ILE A 140 -7.53 -5.67 18.23
N GLY A 141 -6.81 -5.43 17.14
CA GLY A 141 -6.22 -4.12 16.85
C GLY A 141 -7.25 -3.00 16.79
N ALA A 142 -8.35 -3.22 16.08
CA ALA A 142 -9.42 -2.24 15.95
C ALA A 142 -10.11 -1.94 17.29
N TYR A 143 -10.35 -2.97 18.10
CA TYR A 143 -10.90 -2.81 19.45
C TYR A 143 -9.97 -1.97 20.35
N LEU A 144 -8.67 -2.24 20.32
CA LEU A 144 -7.66 -1.45 21.05
C LEU A 144 -7.61 0.00 20.55
N GLY A 145 -7.69 0.21 19.22
CA GLY A 145 -7.75 1.53 18.62
C GLY A 145 -8.98 2.34 19.03
N PHE A 146 -10.14 1.68 19.07
CA PHE A 146 -11.39 2.30 19.49
C PHE A 146 -11.49 2.60 20.99
N LYS A 147 -10.79 1.86 21.85
CA LYS A 147 -10.75 2.17 23.28
C LYS A 147 -10.01 3.47 23.59
N ARG A 148 -9.05 3.87 22.75
CA ARG A 148 -8.28 5.10 22.97
C ARG A 148 -9.18 6.35 22.82
N PRO A 149 -8.91 7.43 23.58
CA PRO A 149 -9.70 8.66 23.48
C PRO A 149 -9.64 9.24 22.06
N VAL A 150 -10.73 9.87 21.63
CA VAL A 150 -10.79 10.56 20.33
C VAL A 150 -9.66 11.60 20.27
N TYR A 151 -8.95 11.65 19.16
CA TYR A 151 -7.97 12.72 18.94
C TYR A 151 -8.71 14.06 18.91
N LYS A 152 -8.36 14.97 19.83
CA LYS A 152 -8.96 16.29 19.86
C LYS A 152 -8.24 17.17 18.84
N ASN A 153 -8.96 17.60 17.83
CA ASN A 153 -8.43 18.56 16.88
C ASN A 153 -8.00 19.84 17.62
N PRO A 154 -6.87 20.45 17.24
CA PRO A 154 -6.39 21.67 17.90
C PRO A 154 -7.38 22.82 17.75
N ILE A 155 -8.19 22.80 16.71
CA ILE A 155 -9.11 23.88 16.33
C ILE A 155 -10.48 23.25 16.01
N PRO A 156 -11.59 23.83 16.47
CA PRO A 156 -12.93 23.36 16.13
C PRO A 156 -13.21 23.54 14.63
N ILE A 157 -14.01 22.62 14.08
CA ILE A 157 -14.36 22.64 12.65
C ILE A 157 -15.51 23.62 12.41
N ASN A 158 -15.42 24.43 11.36
CA ASN A 158 -16.50 25.32 10.94
C ASN A 158 -17.73 24.54 10.45
N GLN A 159 -18.93 24.99 10.80
CA GLN A 159 -20.18 24.31 10.41
C GLN A 159 -20.40 24.33 8.90
N ILE A 160 -20.11 25.47 8.26
CA ILE A 160 -20.30 25.68 6.82
C ILE A 160 -18.95 25.51 6.12
N PRO A 161 -18.82 24.62 5.12
CA PRO A 161 -17.59 24.47 4.36
C PRO A 161 -17.32 25.74 3.56
N ARG A 162 -16.10 26.26 3.63
CA ARG A 162 -15.65 27.38 2.81
C ARG A 162 -15.55 26.96 1.34
N GLU A 163 -15.85 27.91 0.44
CA GLU A 163 -15.56 27.75 -1.00
C GLU A 163 -14.05 27.78 -1.28
N ILE A 164 -13.59 26.81 -2.07
CA ILE A 164 -12.19 26.65 -2.43
C ILE A 164 -11.87 27.58 -3.62
N PRO A 165 -10.84 28.44 -3.53
CA PRO A 165 -10.49 29.32 -4.64
C PRO A 165 -9.97 28.54 -5.85
N LYS A 166 -9.98 29.18 -7.02
CA LYS A 166 -9.46 28.59 -8.26
C LYS A 166 -7.97 28.27 -8.11
N GLN A 167 -7.65 26.99 -8.30
CA GLN A 167 -6.31 26.45 -8.12
C GLN A 167 -5.40 26.74 -9.33
N PRO A 168 -4.14 27.15 -9.13
CA PRO A 168 -3.17 27.25 -10.22
C PRO A 168 -2.89 25.87 -10.86
N LEU A 169 -2.31 25.86 -12.06
CA LEU A 169 -2.15 24.62 -12.85
C LEU A 169 -1.35 23.53 -12.11
N TYR A 170 -0.31 23.93 -11.37
CA TYR A 170 0.58 23.01 -10.65
C TYR A 170 -0.04 22.39 -9.39
N THR A 171 -1.06 23.01 -8.79
CA THR A 171 -1.81 22.43 -7.65
C THR A 171 -3.10 21.72 -8.07
N LYS A 172 -3.39 21.64 -9.38
CA LYS A 172 -4.47 20.79 -9.88
C LYS A 172 -4.22 19.35 -9.43
N PRO A 173 -5.26 18.66 -8.92
CA PRO A 173 -5.09 17.40 -8.21
C PRO A 173 -4.38 16.35 -9.04
N LEU A 174 -4.81 16.15 -10.29
CA LEU A 174 -4.24 15.11 -11.16
C LEU A 174 -2.78 15.38 -11.51
N LEU A 175 -2.43 16.63 -11.83
CA LEU A 175 -1.05 16.98 -12.21
C LEU A 175 -0.11 16.91 -11.01
N SER A 176 -0.53 17.44 -9.86
CA SER A 176 0.25 17.38 -8.62
C SER A 176 0.51 15.94 -8.16
N ILE A 177 -0.51 15.07 -8.24
CA ILE A 177 -0.40 13.65 -7.88
C ILE A 177 0.51 12.88 -8.83
N LEU A 178 0.48 13.18 -10.14
CA LEU A 178 1.38 12.48 -11.07
C LEU A 178 2.82 12.94 -10.88
N VAL A 179 3.08 14.25 -10.86
CA VAL A 179 4.45 14.80 -10.75
C VAL A 179 5.18 14.29 -9.50
N SER A 180 4.47 14.13 -8.38
CA SER A 180 5.05 13.66 -7.13
C SER A 180 5.62 12.25 -7.17
N GLY A 181 4.98 11.35 -7.93
CA GLY A 181 5.34 9.94 -7.96
C GLY A 181 6.65 9.66 -8.69
N ILE A 182 7.13 10.62 -9.49
CA ILE A 182 8.36 10.51 -10.28
C ILE A 182 9.58 10.36 -9.37
N LEU A 183 9.66 11.17 -8.31
CA LEU A 183 10.82 11.19 -7.41
C LEU A 183 10.97 9.86 -6.63
N PRO A 184 9.94 9.37 -5.89
CA PRO A 184 10.06 8.09 -5.19
C PRO A 184 10.24 6.91 -6.15
N PHE A 185 9.67 6.97 -7.37
CA PHE A 185 9.91 5.96 -8.39
C PHE A 185 11.37 5.93 -8.85
N GLY A 186 11.98 7.10 -9.09
CA GLY A 186 13.39 7.23 -9.45
C GLY A 186 14.32 6.60 -8.41
N CYS A 187 14.00 6.74 -7.13
CA CYS A 187 14.79 6.17 -6.02
C CYS A 187 14.81 4.64 -5.99
N ILE A 188 13.78 3.98 -6.49
CA ILE A 188 13.65 2.51 -6.46
C ILE A 188 13.81 1.85 -7.82
N PHE A 189 13.96 2.65 -8.88
CA PHE A 189 14.00 2.18 -10.27
C PHE A 189 15.01 1.06 -10.50
N ILE A 190 16.25 1.24 -10.01
CA ILE A 190 17.34 0.28 -10.21
C ILE A 190 17.03 -1.05 -9.50
N GLN A 191 16.48 -0.99 -8.29
CA GLN A 191 16.15 -2.17 -7.50
C GLN A 191 14.95 -2.90 -8.07
N LEU A 192 13.94 -2.17 -8.57
CA LEU A 192 12.82 -2.76 -9.29
C LEU A 192 13.30 -3.52 -10.54
N PHE A 193 14.27 -2.99 -11.28
CA PHE A 193 14.87 -3.72 -12.41
C PHE A 193 15.50 -5.06 -11.97
N PHE A 194 16.28 -5.06 -10.90
CA PHE A 194 16.88 -6.29 -10.37
C PHE A 194 15.84 -7.27 -9.83
N ILE A 195 14.79 -6.78 -9.16
CA ILE A 195 13.68 -7.60 -8.67
C ILE A 195 12.93 -8.24 -9.84
N LEU A 196 12.61 -7.47 -10.90
CA LEU A 196 11.95 -8.00 -12.09
C LEU A 196 12.81 -9.04 -12.80
N ASN A 197 14.11 -8.80 -12.96
CA ASN A 197 15.03 -9.82 -13.49
C ASN A 197 15.07 -11.07 -12.61
N SER A 198 15.04 -10.92 -11.29
CA SER A 198 15.06 -12.06 -10.37
C SER A 198 13.80 -12.91 -10.46
N ILE A 199 12.63 -12.28 -10.54
CA ILE A 199 11.35 -12.98 -10.63
C ILE A 199 11.17 -13.66 -12.00
N TRP A 200 11.49 -12.96 -13.09
CA TRP A 200 11.14 -13.41 -14.44
C TRP A 200 12.27 -14.08 -15.22
N VAL A 201 13.53 -13.80 -14.88
CA VAL A 201 14.72 -14.38 -15.51
C VAL A 201 15.45 -15.34 -14.54
N HIS A 202 14.84 -15.60 -13.37
CA HIS A 202 15.33 -16.52 -12.33
C HIS A 202 16.78 -16.29 -11.89
N GLN A 203 17.26 -15.05 -11.94
CA GLN A 203 18.56 -14.69 -11.36
C GLN A 203 18.44 -14.46 -9.85
N TYR A 204 19.37 -15.01 -9.07
CA TYR A 204 19.36 -14.83 -7.62
C TYR A 204 19.63 -13.38 -7.24
N TYR A 205 18.73 -12.78 -6.45
CA TYR A 205 18.93 -11.46 -5.88
C TYR A 205 19.78 -11.58 -4.61
N HIS A 206 21.07 -11.21 -4.69
CA HIS A 206 22.02 -11.36 -3.58
C HIS A 206 22.08 -10.17 -2.61
N TYR A 207 21.51 -9.01 -2.97
CA TYR A 207 21.75 -7.76 -2.24
C TYR A 207 20.57 -7.32 -1.35
N PHE A 208 20.12 -8.19 -0.43
CA PHE A 208 19.00 -7.89 0.49
C PHE A 208 19.29 -6.72 1.45
N GLY A 209 20.52 -6.59 1.96
CA GLY A 209 20.92 -5.44 2.78
C GLY A 209 20.79 -4.10 2.04
N PHE A 210 21.14 -4.07 0.76
CA PHE A 210 20.96 -2.88 -0.09
C PHE A 210 19.48 -2.58 -0.35
N LEU A 211 18.65 -3.62 -0.50
CA LEU A 211 17.20 -3.46 -0.64
C LEU A 211 16.57 -2.79 0.59
N LEU A 212 17.04 -3.13 1.79
CA LEU A 212 16.60 -2.47 3.03
C LEU A 212 16.98 -0.98 3.08
N ILE A 213 18.18 -0.61 2.65
CA ILE A 213 18.60 0.80 2.56
C ILE A 213 17.70 1.56 1.59
N VAL A 214 17.42 0.97 0.42
CA VAL A 214 16.56 1.58 -0.61
C VAL A 214 15.12 1.71 -0.11
N TYR A 215 14.63 0.74 0.64
CA TYR A 215 13.33 0.82 1.30
C TYR A 215 13.24 2.01 2.28
N ILE A 216 14.30 2.27 3.05
CA ILE A 216 14.38 3.45 3.94
C ILE A 216 14.39 4.75 3.11
N ILE A 217 15.18 4.82 2.04
CA ILE A 217 15.19 5.98 1.13
C ILE A 217 13.81 6.21 0.52
N LEU A 218 13.10 5.14 0.15
CA LEU A 218 11.74 5.23 -0.37
C LEU A 218 10.77 5.81 0.67
N ILE A 219 10.85 5.41 1.94
CA ILE A 219 10.02 5.98 3.01
C ILE A 219 10.30 7.49 3.14
N ILE A 220 11.58 7.89 3.17
CA ILE A 220 11.99 9.29 3.32
C ILE A 220 11.49 10.12 2.15
N THR A 221 11.72 9.67 0.92
CA THR A 221 11.32 10.41 -0.28
C THR A 221 9.80 10.46 -0.49
N CYS A 222 9.08 9.38 -0.14
CA CYS A 222 7.61 9.43 -0.09
C CYS A 222 7.15 10.48 0.92
N SER A 223 7.73 10.51 2.13
CA SER A 223 7.35 11.46 3.17
C SER A 223 7.66 12.91 2.76
N GLU A 224 8.85 13.17 2.21
CA GLU A 224 9.26 14.51 1.79
C GLU A 224 8.37 15.06 0.67
N THR A 225 8.13 14.25 -0.37
CA THR A 225 7.31 14.67 -1.52
C THR A 225 5.85 14.93 -1.13
N THR A 226 5.28 14.13 -0.23
CA THR A 226 3.90 14.36 0.24
C THR A 226 3.80 15.57 1.15
N ILE A 227 4.75 15.77 2.08
CA ILE A 227 4.77 16.95 2.97
C ILE A 227 4.87 18.23 2.15
N LEU A 228 5.79 18.30 1.18
CA LEU A 228 5.99 19.48 0.34
C LEU A 228 4.72 19.83 -0.46
N LEU A 229 4.08 18.83 -1.05
CA LEU A 229 2.85 19.06 -1.84
C LEU A 229 1.64 19.34 -0.97
N CYS A 230 1.54 18.70 0.20
CA CYS A 230 0.51 19.04 1.19
C CYS A 230 0.67 20.50 1.64
N TYR A 231 1.91 20.95 1.89
CA TYR A 231 2.19 22.34 2.23
C TYR A 231 1.76 23.31 1.12
N PHE A 232 2.19 23.09 -0.13
CA PHE A 232 1.77 23.95 -1.24
C PHE A 232 0.26 23.95 -1.44
N HIS A 233 -0.38 22.80 -1.23
CA HIS A 233 -1.82 22.67 -1.33
C HIS A 233 -2.56 23.50 -0.28
N LEU A 234 -2.11 23.43 0.97
CA LEU A 234 -2.64 24.24 2.05
C LEU A 234 -2.35 25.73 1.81
N CYS A 235 -1.19 26.10 1.26
CA CYS A 235 -0.91 27.50 0.89
C CYS A 235 -1.87 28.04 -0.17
N THR A 236 -2.43 27.18 -1.03
CA THR A 236 -3.46 27.52 -2.01
C THR A 236 -4.90 27.49 -1.46
N GLU A 237 -5.06 27.47 -0.14
CA GLU A 237 -6.35 27.50 0.58
C GLU A 237 -7.32 26.34 0.24
N ASP A 238 -6.81 25.19 -0.20
CA ASP A 238 -7.61 23.97 -0.35
C ASP A 238 -7.33 23.01 0.81
N TYR A 239 -8.39 22.68 1.55
CA TYR A 239 -8.34 21.85 2.75
C TYR A 239 -8.53 20.35 2.46
N ASN A 240 -8.73 19.93 1.20
CA ASN A 240 -8.96 18.52 0.85
C ASN A 240 -7.65 17.72 0.73
N TRP A 241 -6.85 17.74 1.78
CA TRP A 241 -5.50 17.15 1.77
C TRP A 241 -5.49 15.64 2.09
N TRP A 242 -6.52 15.08 2.74
CA TRP A 242 -6.57 13.66 3.16
C TRP A 242 -6.32 12.67 2.01
N TRP A 243 -7.18 12.68 0.99
CA TRP A 243 -7.01 11.80 -0.17
C TRP A 243 -5.83 12.21 -1.03
N ARG A 244 -5.54 13.51 -1.11
CA ARG A 244 -4.42 14.02 -1.91
C ARG A 244 -3.10 13.50 -1.36
N SER A 245 -2.82 13.67 -0.07
CA SER A 245 -1.60 13.16 0.57
C SER A 245 -1.41 11.66 0.36
N PHE A 246 -2.48 10.86 0.47
CA PHE A 246 -2.42 9.43 0.17
C PHE A 246 -2.12 9.13 -1.32
N LEU A 247 -2.79 9.82 -2.24
CA LEU A 247 -2.60 9.59 -3.69
C LEU A 247 -1.24 10.11 -4.20
N THR A 248 -0.70 11.16 -3.60
CA THR A 248 0.56 11.81 -3.98
C THR A 248 1.75 10.85 -3.89
N SER A 249 1.90 10.09 -2.81
CA SER A 249 2.92 9.02 -2.76
C SER A 249 2.43 7.71 -3.38
N GLY A 250 1.12 7.46 -3.38
CA GLY A 250 0.52 6.30 -4.05
C GLY A 250 0.83 6.26 -5.56
N SER A 251 0.95 7.42 -6.21
CA SER A 251 1.18 7.51 -7.66
C SER A 251 2.49 6.87 -8.14
N THR A 252 3.46 6.64 -7.25
CA THR A 252 4.66 5.83 -7.52
C THR A 252 4.31 4.44 -8.11
N ALA A 253 3.18 3.85 -7.71
CA ALA A 253 2.71 2.59 -8.27
C ALA A 253 2.29 2.67 -9.74
N VAL A 254 1.79 3.83 -10.19
CA VAL A 254 1.44 4.05 -11.60
C VAL A 254 2.70 4.04 -12.46
N TYR A 255 3.77 4.69 -11.99
CA TYR A 255 5.07 4.67 -12.68
C TYR A 255 5.67 3.27 -12.73
N PHE A 256 5.55 2.50 -11.65
CA PHE A 256 5.95 1.10 -11.66
C PHE A 256 5.16 0.26 -12.66
N PHE A 257 3.84 0.43 -12.75
CA PHE A 257 3.02 -0.26 -13.75
C PHE A 257 3.44 0.10 -15.19
N LEU A 258 3.67 1.39 -15.49
CA LEU A 258 4.15 1.80 -16.80
C LEU A 258 5.53 1.21 -17.13
N TYR A 259 6.44 1.22 -16.16
CA TYR A 259 7.77 0.63 -16.31
C TYR A 259 7.72 -0.88 -16.55
N SER A 260 6.84 -1.60 -15.86
CA SER A 260 6.65 -3.04 -16.09
C SER A 260 6.18 -3.33 -17.52
N GLY A 261 5.28 -2.51 -18.08
CA GLY A 261 4.90 -2.61 -19.49
C GLY A 261 6.06 -2.38 -20.45
N TYR A 262 6.91 -1.39 -20.17
CA TYR A 262 8.15 -1.15 -20.93
C TYR A 262 9.13 -2.33 -20.82
N TYR A 263 9.31 -2.86 -19.61
CA TYR A 263 10.18 -4.01 -19.35
C TYR A 263 9.68 -5.26 -20.09
N PHE A 264 8.37 -5.50 -20.10
CA PHE A 264 7.73 -6.56 -20.89
C PHE A 264 8.05 -6.43 -22.38
N ALA A 265 7.88 -5.25 -22.96
CA ALA A 265 8.07 -5.03 -24.39
C ALA A 265 9.54 -5.12 -24.85
N THR A 266 10.51 -4.79 -23.98
CA THR A 266 11.92 -4.63 -24.39
C THR A 266 12.85 -5.73 -23.91
N LYS A 267 12.57 -6.34 -22.74
CA LYS A 267 13.47 -7.30 -22.10
C LYS A 267 12.93 -8.73 -22.12
N LEU A 268 11.61 -8.90 -22.01
CA LEU A 268 10.98 -10.21 -21.99
C LEU A 268 10.70 -10.71 -23.40
N LYS A 269 11.25 -11.88 -23.74
CA LYS A 269 10.94 -12.60 -24.99
C LYS A 269 9.83 -13.62 -24.73
N ILE A 270 8.69 -13.16 -24.23
CA ILE A 270 7.52 -14.02 -23.98
C ILE A 270 6.57 -13.87 -25.18
N SER A 271 6.35 -14.97 -25.90
CA SER A 271 5.37 -15.04 -27.01
C SER A 271 4.00 -15.57 -26.57
N ASP A 272 3.94 -16.29 -25.44
CA ASP A 272 2.74 -17.01 -25.03
C ASP A 272 1.72 -16.08 -24.37
N GLY A 273 0.46 -16.18 -24.80
CA GLY A 273 -0.65 -15.40 -24.27
C GLY A 273 -0.90 -15.65 -22.77
N VAL A 274 -0.75 -16.91 -22.33
CA VAL A 274 -0.91 -17.30 -20.93
C VAL A 274 0.15 -16.64 -20.05
N SER A 275 1.43 -16.74 -20.44
CA SER A 275 2.55 -16.12 -19.73
C SER A 275 2.43 -14.59 -19.69
N THR A 276 1.91 -13.98 -20.76
CA THR A 276 1.61 -12.53 -20.79
C THR A 276 0.51 -12.16 -19.79
N PHE A 277 -0.58 -12.93 -19.73
CA PHE A 277 -1.65 -12.70 -18.76
C PHE A 277 -1.17 -12.84 -17.32
N LEU A 278 -0.37 -13.88 -17.04
CA LEU A 278 0.25 -14.08 -15.72
C LEU A 278 1.17 -12.93 -15.32
N TYR A 279 1.99 -12.44 -16.27
CA TYR A 279 2.87 -11.31 -16.05
C TYR A 279 2.11 -10.07 -15.58
N PHE A 280 1.07 -9.66 -16.32
CA PHE A 280 0.29 -8.48 -15.97
C PHE A 280 -0.53 -8.70 -14.70
N GLY A 281 -1.03 -9.90 -14.45
CA GLY A 281 -1.77 -10.23 -13.22
C GLY A 281 -0.92 -10.10 -11.96
N TYR A 282 0.28 -10.70 -11.93
CA TYR A 282 1.20 -10.58 -10.78
C TYR A 282 1.72 -9.15 -10.63
N THR A 283 1.99 -8.47 -11.74
CA THR A 283 2.39 -7.06 -11.73
C THR A 283 1.29 -6.17 -11.16
N LEU A 284 0.03 -6.42 -11.49
CA LEU A 284 -1.11 -5.69 -10.95
C LEU A 284 -1.21 -5.87 -9.42
N MET A 285 -0.98 -7.08 -8.90
CA MET A 285 -0.91 -7.29 -7.45
C MET A 285 0.23 -6.48 -6.81
N LEU A 286 1.43 -6.52 -7.38
CA LEU A 286 2.59 -5.81 -6.85
C LEU A 286 2.36 -4.29 -6.85
N THR A 287 1.78 -3.75 -7.93
CA THR A 287 1.44 -2.32 -8.01
C THR A 287 0.38 -1.91 -7.00
N PHE A 288 -0.63 -2.76 -6.75
CA PHE A 288 -1.64 -2.49 -5.72
C PHE A 288 -1.04 -2.47 -4.30
N ILE A 289 -0.16 -3.44 -3.99
CA ILE A 289 0.56 -3.50 -2.71
C ILE A 289 1.44 -2.25 -2.55
N LEU A 290 2.18 -1.87 -3.60
CA LEU A 290 3.04 -0.68 -3.60
C LEU A 290 2.21 0.60 -3.38
N PHE A 291 1.05 0.72 -4.05
CA PHE A 291 0.14 1.86 -3.93
C PHE A 291 -0.37 2.05 -2.50
N LEU A 292 -0.82 0.97 -1.84
CA LEU A 292 -1.29 1.02 -0.46
C LEU A 292 -0.17 1.42 0.50
N PHE A 293 0.99 0.80 0.34
CA PHE A 293 2.16 1.02 1.16
C PHE A 293 2.68 2.47 1.06
N THR A 294 2.99 2.95 -0.14
CA THR A 294 3.53 4.31 -0.32
C THR A 294 2.47 5.35 0.04
N GLY A 295 1.20 5.11 -0.30
CA GLY A 295 0.10 5.99 0.05
C GLY A 295 -0.09 6.16 1.56
N ALA A 296 0.00 5.07 2.32
CA ALA A 296 -0.11 5.13 3.78
C ALA A 296 1.06 5.90 4.42
N ILE A 297 2.29 5.71 3.95
CA ILE A 297 3.45 6.47 4.43
C ILE A 297 3.27 7.97 4.16
N GLY A 298 2.89 8.32 2.94
CA GLY A 298 2.74 9.72 2.55
C GLY A 298 1.67 10.44 3.35
N PHE A 299 0.54 9.76 3.62
CA PHE A 299 -0.50 10.29 4.50
C PHE A 299 -0.01 10.42 5.96
N LEU A 300 0.60 9.39 6.53
CA LEU A 300 1.07 9.40 7.92
C LEU A 300 2.19 10.41 8.16
N ALA A 301 2.97 10.76 7.14
CA ALA A 301 3.98 11.80 7.23
C ALA A 301 3.38 13.21 7.29
N CYS A 302 2.18 13.41 6.71
CA CYS A 302 1.47 14.69 6.74
C CYS A 302 0.60 14.88 7.99
N PHE A 303 0.21 13.79 8.65
CA PHE A 303 -0.69 13.77 9.81
C PHE A 303 0.06 13.90 11.13
#